data_AF-A0A814DW70-F1
#
_entry.id   AF-A0A814DW70-F1
#
_cell.length_a   1.000
_cell.length_b   1.000
_cell.length_c   1.000
_cell.angle_alpha   90.00
_cell.angle_beta   90.00
_cell.angle_gamma   90.00
#
_symmetry.space_group_name_H-M   'P 1'
#
loop_
_entity.id
_entity.type
_entity.pdbx_description
1 polymer ?
#
loop_
_entity_poly.entity_id
_entity_poly.type
_entity_poly.pdbx_seq_one_letter_code
_entity_poly.pdbx_strand_id
1 'polypeptide(L)' 'MSSSNAFVTLATNDSYALGALVLAESIRKVGTSAKLVVLISNHLSDLIKQTLETSFDELVIVEELNSNDVEHLTLL' A
#
# COMPACT_ATOMS: atom_id res chain seq x y z
N MET A 1 25.61 -8.04 1.99
CA MET A 1 25.07 -6.67 1.97
C MET A 1 23.55 -6.81 1.96
N SER A 2 22.88 -6.42 3.05
CA SER A 2 21.41 -6.41 3.08
C SER A 2 20.96 -5.16 2.31
N SER A 3 20.54 -5.35 1.07
CA SER A 3 19.97 -4.28 0.26
C SER A 3 18.61 -3.91 0.86
N SER A 4 18.53 -2.82 1.62
CA SER A 4 17.29 -2.34 2.24
C SER A 4 16.37 -1.65 1.23
N ASN A 5 16.18 -2.25 0.05
CA ASN A 5 15.38 -1.68 -1.02
C ASN A 5 14.01 -2.36 -1.07
N ALA A 6 12.99 -1.57 -1.36
CA ALA A 6 11.62 -2.03 -1.52
C ALA A 6 10.95 -1.35 -2.71
N PHE A 7 10.07 -2.07 -3.39
CA PHE A 7 9.08 -1.49 -4.28
C PHE A 7 7.83 -1.19 -3.47
N VAL A 8 7.37 0.07 -3.54
CA VAL A 8 6.21 0.54 -2.80
C VAL A 8 5.15 0.98 -3.80
N THR A 9 3.91 0.57 -3.59
CA THR A 9 2.74 1.03 -4.35
C THR A 9 1.60 1.46 -3.42
N LEU A 10 0.64 2.22 -3.93
CA LEU A 10 -0.51 2.72 -3.17
C LEU A 10 -1.81 2.26 -3.85
N ALA A 11 -2.71 1.67 -3.06
CA ALA A 11 -4.05 1.29 -3.49
C ALA A 11 -5.11 1.96 -2.58
N THR A 12 -5.82 2.95 -3.12
CA THR A 12 -6.82 3.72 -2.37
C THR A 12 -8.24 3.12 -2.42
N ASN A 13 -8.47 2.14 -3.28
CA ASN A 13 -9.72 1.39 -3.36
C ASN A 13 -9.48 -0.02 -3.93
N ASP A 14 -10.52 -0.85 -3.86
CA ASP A 14 -10.49 -2.26 -4.29
C ASP A 14 -10.11 -2.43 -5.78
N SER A 15 -10.51 -1.50 -6.65
CA SER A 15 -10.17 -1.57 -8.08
C SER A 15 -8.68 -1.31 -8.32
N TYR A 16 -8.08 -0.35 -7.61
CA TYR A 16 -6.62 -0.12 -7.67
C TYR A 16 -5.83 -1.25 -6.99
N ALA A 17 -6.40 -1.92 -5.98
CA ALA A 17 -5.78 -3.08 -5.36
C ALA A 17 -5.57 -4.23 -6.36
N LEU A 18 -6.49 -4.44 -7.31
CA LEU A 18 -6.30 -5.40 -8.39
C LEU A 18 -5.07 -5.06 -9.26
N GLY A 19 -4.88 -3.78 -9.57
CA GLY A 19 -3.69 -3.29 -10.28
C GLY A 19 -2.41 -3.52 -9.47
N ALA A 20 -2.45 -3.30 -8.15
CA ALA A 20 -1.33 -3.55 -7.25
C ALA A 20 -0.95 -5.05 -7.22
N LEU A 21 -1.93 -5.96 -7.23
CA LEU A 21 -1.67 -7.41 -7.29
C LEU A 21 -0.95 -7.80 -8.59
N VAL A 22 -1.41 -7.29 -9.74
CA VAL A 22 -0.75 -7.57 -11.04
C VAL A 22 0.67 -7.01 -11.06
N LEU A 23 0.87 -5.82 -10.47
CA LEU A 23 2.20 -5.22 -10.35
C LEU A 23 3.13 -6.09 -9.48
N ALA A 24 2.67 -6.53 -8.30
CA ALA A 24 3.45 -7.40 -7.42
C ALA A 24 3.89 -8.68 -8.13
N GLU A 25 2.95 -9.35 -8.81
CA GLU A 25 3.22 -10.57 -9.57
C GLU A 25 4.23 -10.33 -10.70
N SER A 26 4.11 -9.21 -11.42
CA SER A 26 5.03 -8.84 -12.50
C SER A 26 6.44 -8.59 -11.98
N ILE A 27 6.57 -7.95 -10.81
CA ILE A 27 7.87 -7.71 -10.17
C ILE A 27 8.49 -9.01 -9.64
N ARG A 28 7.68 -9.91 -9.06
CA ARG A 28 8.17 -11.23 -8.62
C ARG A 28 8.69 -12.06 -9.80
N LYS A 29 8.01 -12.02 -10.94
CA LYS A 29 8.40 -12.75 -12.16
C LYS A 29 9.78 -12.37 -12.70
N VAL A 30 10.24 -11.13 -12.48
CA VAL A 30 11.58 -10.71 -12.91
C VAL A 30 12.68 -11.08 -11.90
N GLY A 31 12.36 -11.85 -10.85
CA GLY A 31 13.34 -12.40 -9.92
C GLY A 31 13.91 -11.41 -8.93
N THR A 32 13.15 -10.36 -8.54
CA THR A 32 13.62 -9.39 -7.55
C THR A 32 13.82 -10.03 -6.17
N SER A 33 14.82 -9.55 -5.44
CA SER A 33 15.03 -9.81 -4.02
C SER A 33 14.62 -8.64 -3.12
N ALA A 34 14.17 -7.53 -3.72
CA ALA A 34 13.65 -6.38 -2.98
C ALA A 34 12.28 -6.70 -2.39
N LYS A 35 11.96 -6.07 -1.25
CA LYS A 35 10.64 -6.21 -0.61
C LYS A 35 9.55 -5.56 -1.47
N LEU A 36 8.34 -6.07 -1.39
CA LEU A 36 7.14 -5.46 -1.95
C LEU A 36 6.27 -4.93 -0.81
N VAL A 37 5.98 -3.64 -0.85
CA VAL A 37 5.13 -2.97 0.14
C VAL A 37 3.92 -2.35 -0.56
N VAL A 38 2.74 -2.50 0.02
CA VAL A 38 1.54 -1.82 -0.43
C VAL A 38 0.98 -0.93 0.67
N LEU A 39 0.83 0.34 0.34
CA LEU A 39 0.09 1.31 1.12
C LEU A 39 -1.40 1.16 0.76
N ILE A 40 -2.27 1.05 1.75
CA ILE A 40 -3.72 0.94 1.52
C ILE A 40 -4.50 1.93 2.37
N SER A 41 -5.62 2.40 1.85
CA SER A 41 -6.59 3.17 2.64
C SER A 41 -7.42 2.25 3.55
N ASN A 42 -7.94 2.74 4.67
CA ASN A 42 -8.73 1.91 5.59
C ASN A 42 -10.03 1.35 4.97
N HIS A 43 -10.53 2.00 3.91
CA HIS A 43 -11.78 1.72 3.20
C HIS A 43 -11.78 0.46 2.33
N LEU A 44 -10.63 -0.21 2.15
CA LEU A 44 -10.58 -1.44 1.36
C LEU A 44 -11.32 -2.59 2.06
N SER A 45 -11.97 -3.44 1.27
CA SER A 45 -12.64 -4.62 1.80
C SER A 45 -11.67 -5.62 2.41
N ASP A 46 -12.09 -6.36 3.44
CA ASP A 46 -11.23 -7.34 4.13
C ASP A 46 -10.74 -8.46 3.20
N LEU A 47 -11.56 -8.85 2.22
CA LEU A 47 -11.19 -9.81 1.19
C LEU A 47 -9.98 -9.33 0.37
N ILE A 48 -10.00 -8.05 -0.03
CA ILE A 48 -8.90 -7.46 -0.79
C ILE A 48 -7.65 -7.32 0.08
N LYS A 49 -7.80 -6.92 1.35
CA LYS A 49 -6.67 -6.84 2.31
C LYS A 49 -5.98 -8.20 2.45
N GLN A 50 -6.74 -9.27 2.69
CA GLN A 50 -6.20 -10.64 2.77
C GLN A 50 -5.49 -11.05 1.47
N THR A 51 -6.05 -10.69 0.32
CA THR A 51 -5.44 -11.00 -0.97
C THR A 51 -4.10 -10.27 -1.13
N LEU A 52 -4.03 -8.99 -0.75
CA LEU A 52 -2.80 -8.21 -0.80
C LEU A 52 -1.74 -8.74 0.18
N GLU A 53 -2.12 -9.19 1.38
CA GLU A 53 -1.20 -9.81 2.36
C GLU A 53 -0.50 -11.07 1.81
N THR A 54 -1.15 -11.79 0.89
CA THR A 54 -0.51 -12.97 0.26
C THR A 54 0.50 -12.61 -0.84
N SER A 55 0.40 -11.42 -1.43
CA SER A 55 1.21 -10.99 -2.58
C SER A 55 2.33 -10.02 -2.22
N PHE A 56 2.13 -9.23 -1.17
CA PHE A 56 3.08 -8.23 -0.67
C PHE A 56 3.79 -8.74 0.60
N ASP A 57 5.03 -8.29 0.82
CA ASP A 57 5.77 -8.60 2.05
C ASP A 57 5.29 -7.76 3.25
N GLU A 58 4.71 -6.60 2.97
CA GLU A 58 4.25 -5.65 4.00
C GLU A 58 3.02 -4.87 3.50
N LEU A 59 2.00 -4.82 4.37
CA LEU A 59 0.83 -3.98 4.20
C LEU A 59 0.91 -2.81 5.18
N VAL A 60 0.76 -1.59 4.67
CA VAL A 60 0.73 -0.39 5.51
C VAL A 60 -0.60 0.31 5.31
N ILE A 61 -1.40 0.36 6.37
CA ILE A 61 -2.65 1.13 6.34
C ILE A 61 -2.29 2.60 6.54
N VAL A 62 -2.68 3.42 5.58
CA VAL A 62 -2.54 4.88 5.63
C VAL A 62 -3.93 5.46 5.81
N GLU A 63 -4.16 6.13 6.94
CA GLU A 63 -5.37 6.94 7.10
C GLU A 63 -5.23 8.18 6.24
N GLU A 64 -6.09 8.28 5.21
CA GLU A 64 -6.37 9.53 4.55
C GLU A 64 -7.07 10.43 5.57
N LEU A 65 -6.33 11.40 6.14
CA LEU A 65 -6.80 12.45 7.05
C LEU A 65 -6.88 12.08 8.54
N ASN A 66 -5.72 12.00 9.18
CA ASN A 66 -5.50 12.83 10.36
C ASN A 66 -4.42 13.86 10.02
N SER A 67 -4.82 14.89 9.27
CA SER A 67 -4.12 16.17 9.39
C SER A 67 -4.28 16.53 10.86
N ASN A 68 -3.22 16.47 11.66
CA ASN A 68 -3.18 17.04 13.01
C ASN A 68 -3.25 18.59 12.95
N ASP A 69 -4.06 19.09 12.03
CA ASP A 69 -4.14 20.45 11.50
C ASP A 69 -5.61 20.90 11.48
N VAL A 70 -6.39 20.37 12.43
CA VAL A 70 -7.66 21.00 12.81
C VAL A 70 -7.38 22.28 13.62
N GLU A 71 -6.14 22.55 14.02
CA GLU A 71 -5.77 23.78 14.73
C GLU A 71 -5.53 25.01 13.82
N HIS A 72 -5.54 24.88 12.50
CA HIS A 72 -5.20 26.01 11.61
C HIS A 72 -6.28 26.39 10.59
N LEU A 73 -7.55 26.23 10.96
CA LEU A 73 -8.69 26.80 10.23
C LEU A 73 -9.54 27.76 11.09
N THR A 74 -8.95 28.39 12.11
CA THR A 74 -9.52 29.60 12.71
C THR A 74 -9.09 30.81 11.89
N LEU A 75 -9.79 31.05 10.78
CA LEU A 75 -9.79 32.38 10.15
C LEU A 75 -10.97 33.17 10.74
N LEU A 76 -10.64 34.08 11.67
CA LEU A 76 -11.38 35.27 12.12
C LEU A 76 -12.90 35.16 12.33
#